data_AF-A0A2D4G4R2-F1
#
_entry.id   AF-A0A2D4G4R2-F1
#
_cell.length_a   1.000
_cell.length_b   1.000
_cell.length_c   1.000
_cell.angle_alpha   90.00
_cell.angle_beta   90.00
_cell.angle_gamma   90.00
#
_symmetry.space_group_name_H-M   'P 1'
#
loop_
_entity.id
_entity.type
_entity.pdbx_description
1 polymer ?
#
loop_
_entity_poly.entity_id
_entity_poly.type
_entity_poly.pdbx_seq_one_letter_code
_entity_poly.pdbx_strand_id
1 'polypeptide(L)'
;MYGKACAECCLARDPYCAWDGTTCTRYLQNTKRRFRRQDVRNGDPSILCSRYPQKTSVPERKIYGVEGSSTFLECLPKSLQAKIVWTYQKTRSDPQKEVLLDSRVIRMERGILLRSVQHKDAGFYYCHATEHGFTQGLLHLQLEVIHAQQADSLSLSR
;
A
#
# COMPACT_ATOMS: atom_id res chain seq x y z
N MET A 1 -1.88 -6.94 17.91
CA MET A 1 -1.29 -8.15 17.27
C MET A 1 -1.22 -7.92 15.77
N TYR A 2 -0.18 -8.39 15.07
CA TYR A 2 0.30 -7.93 13.73
C TYR A 2 -0.68 -7.97 12.54
N GLY A 3 -1.99 -8.09 12.77
CA GLY A 3 -3.04 -7.92 11.78
C GLY A 3 -3.81 -9.19 11.47
N LYS A 4 -4.62 -9.12 10.42
CA LYS A 4 -5.47 -10.20 9.91
C LYS A 4 -4.94 -10.79 8.59
N ALA A 5 -3.67 -10.54 8.30
CA ALA A 5 -3.01 -10.99 7.09
C ALA A 5 -1.86 -11.95 7.46
N CYS A 6 -1.80 -13.09 6.77
CA CYS A 6 -0.75 -14.10 7.01
C CYS A 6 0.65 -13.52 6.81
N ALA A 7 0.84 -12.76 5.72
CA ALA A 7 2.10 -12.13 5.39
C ALA A 7 2.58 -11.17 6.48
N GLU A 8 1.69 -10.37 7.07
CA GLU A 8 2.05 -9.45 8.16
C GLU A 8 2.55 -10.20 9.40
N CYS A 9 1.94 -11.35 9.71
CA CYS A 9 2.38 -12.20 10.81
C CYS A 9 3.75 -12.86 10.54
N CYS A 10 4.00 -13.30 9.30
CA CYS A 10 5.26 -13.92 8.91
C CYS A 10 6.41 -12.90 8.86
N LEU A 11 6.16 -11.70 8.32
CA LEU A 11 7.14 -10.62 8.22
C LEU A 11 7.54 -10.07 9.59
N ALA A 12 6.64 -10.10 10.58
CA ALA A 12 6.94 -9.65 11.94
C ALA A 12 8.07 -10.44 12.61
N ARG A 13 8.31 -11.70 12.18
CA ARG A 13 9.34 -12.61 12.73
C ARG A 13 9.37 -12.67 14.27
N ASP A 14 8.23 -12.48 14.91
CA ASP A 14 8.11 -12.47 16.36
C ASP A 14 8.06 -13.93 16.88
N PRO A 15 9.03 -14.38 17.72
CA PRO A 15 9.04 -15.72 18.29
C PRO A 15 7.85 -15.99 19.23
N TYR A 16 7.09 -14.97 19.61
CA TYR A 16 5.90 -15.09 20.43
C TYR A 16 4.60 -15.03 19.64
N CYS A 17 4.65 -14.90 18.31
CA CYS A 17 3.47 -14.87 17.44
C CYS A 17 3.49 -15.96 16.37
N ALA A 18 2.31 -16.44 15.99
CA ALA A 18 2.12 -17.37 14.89
C ALA A 18 0.80 -17.14 14.17
N TRP A 19 0.75 -17.49 12.88
CA TRP A 19 -0.46 -17.41 12.09
C TRP A 19 -1.35 -18.64 12.30
N ASP A 20 -2.56 -18.45 12.81
CA ASP A 20 -3.48 -19.55 13.13
C ASP A 20 -4.40 -19.98 11.97
N GLY A 21 -4.35 -19.24 10.86
CA GLY A 21 -5.24 -19.38 9.69
C GLY A 21 -6.20 -18.21 9.52
N THR A 22 -6.41 -17.39 10.55
CA THR A 22 -7.36 -16.27 10.55
C THR A 22 -6.73 -14.96 11.00
N THR A 23 -5.88 -14.99 12.02
CA THR A 23 -5.23 -13.80 12.57
C THR A 23 -3.84 -14.16 13.10
N CYS A 24 -2.99 -13.14 13.25
CA CYS A 24 -1.74 -13.32 13.96
C CYS A 24 -2.05 -13.40 15.46
N THR A 25 -1.74 -14.55 16.08
CA THR A 25 -2.08 -14.85 17.48
C THR A 25 -0.84 -15.27 18.26
N ARG A 26 -0.95 -15.31 19.60
CA ARG A 26 0.20 -15.64 20.46
C ARG A 26 0.57 -17.09 20.18
N TYR A 27 1.86 -17.33 20.01
CA TYR A 27 2.38 -18.68 19.87
C TYR A 27 2.11 -19.46 21.16
N LEU A 28 1.46 -20.61 21.01
CA LEU A 28 1.20 -21.54 22.10
C LEU A 28 2.00 -22.81 21.84
N GLN A 29 2.94 -23.10 22.73
CA GLN A 29 3.64 -24.37 22.74
C GLN A 29 2.61 -25.48 23.05
N ASN A 30 2.40 -26.37 22.07
CA ASN A 30 2.00 -27.77 22.30
C ASN A 30 0.51 -28.20 22.34
N THR A 31 -0.44 -27.65 21.57
CA THR A 31 -1.79 -28.33 21.50
C THR A 31 -2.55 -28.35 20.16
N LYS A 32 -2.27 -27.51 19.15
CA LYS A 32 -3.05 -27.53 17.89
C LYS A 32 -2.16 -27.31 16.66
N ARG A 33 -2.37 -28.13 15.61
CA ARG A 33 -1.69 -28.01 14.29
C ARG A 33 -1.79 -26.61 13.65
N ARG A 34 -2.74 -25.80 14.10
CA ARG A 34 -3.05 -24.46 13.56
C ARG A 34 -1.96 -23.42 13.84
N PHE A 35 -1.17 -23.55 14.92
CA PHE A 35 -0.16 -22.56 15.34
C PHE A 35 1.28 -22.88 14.90
N ARG A 36 1.47 -23.80 13.94
CA ARG A 36 2.81 -24.21 13.46
C ARG A 36 3.45 -23.22 12.47
N ARG A 37 2.73 -22.17 12.05
CA ARG A 37 3.20 -21.22 11.04
C ARG A 37 3.91 -20.08 11.73
N GLN A 38 5.12 -20.40 12.14
CA GLN A 38 6.10 -19.49 12.67
C GLN A 38 7.43 -19.89 12.05
N ASP A 39 8.03 -18.97 11.31
CA ASP A 39 9.41 -19.08 10.89
C ASP A 39 10.08 -17.73 11.14
N VAL A 40 10.74 -17.64 12.30
CA VAL A 40 11.41 -16.42 12.75
C VAL A 40 12.68 -16.15 11.95
N ARG A 41 13.31 -17.20 11.40
CA ARG A 41 14.60 -17.08 10.71
C ARG A 41 14.42 -16.83 9.21
N ASN A 42 13.55 -17.63 8.58
CA ASN A 42 13.36 -17.69 7.14
C ASN A 42 11.91 -17.44 6.73
N GLY A 43 11.14 -16.70 7.53
CA GLY A 43 9.75 -16.38 7.26
C GLY A 43 9.53 -15.65 5.93
N ASP A 44 9.34 -16.42 4.85
CA ASP A 44 8.94 -15.97 3.53
C ASP A 44 7.43 -16.14 3.36
N PRO A 45 6.66 -15.04 3.30
CA PRO A 45 5.22 -15.09 3.06
C PRO A 45 4.84 -15.83 1.78
N SER A 46 5.68 -15.79 0.75
CA SER A 46 5.41 -16.42 -0.56
C SER A 46 5.22 -17.93 -0.43
N ILE A 47 5.98 -18.56 0.46
CA ILE A 47 5.93 -19.99 0.73
C ILE A 47 4.88 -20.28 1.81
N LEU A 48 4.95 -19.56 2.93
CA LEU A 48 4.17 -19.86 4.15
C LEU A 48 2.69 -19.48 4.04
N CYS A 49 2.35 -18.51 3.20
CA CYS A 49 0.98 -17.99 3.05
C CYS A 49 0.29 -18.40 1.74
N SER A 50 0.96 -19.20 0.88
CA SER A 50 0.43 -19.67 -0.42
C SER A 50 -0.95 -20.36 -0.33
N ARG A 51 -1.20 -21.13 0.75
CA ARG A 51 -2.50 -21.82 0.97
C ARG A 51 -3.61 -20.93 1.55
N TYR A 52 -3.27 -19.69 1.92
CA TYR A 52 -4.21 -18.71 2.47
C TYR A 52 -4.07 -17.41 1.68
N PRO A 53 -4.45 -17.41 0.39
CA PRO A 53 -4.43 -16.21 -0.42
C PRO A 53 -5.20 -15.12 0.33
N GLN A 54 -4.52 -13.99 0.51
CA GLN A 54 -5.01 -12.83 1.25
C GLN A 54 -6.37 -12.43 0.70
N LYS A 55 -7.45 -12.66 1.46
CA LYS A 55 -8.78 -12.11 1.17
C LYS A 55 -8.91 -10.64 1.61
N THR A 56 -7.80 -9.99 1.93
CA THR A 56 -7.76 -8.55 2.20
C THR A 56 -7.78 -7.84 0.85
N SER A 57 -8.97 -7.38 0.47
CA SER A 57 -9.12 -6.40 -0.61
C SER A 57 -8.25 -5.19 -0.27
N VAL A 58 -7.31 -4.85 -1.16
CA VAL A 58 -6.49 -3.65 -1.02
C VAL A 58 -7.44 -2.45 -1.05
N PRO A 59 -7.41 -1.56 -0.05
CA PRO A 59 -8.34 -0.44 0.01
C PRO A 59 -8.19 0.45 -1.22
N GLU A 60 -9.32 0.89 -1.75
CA GLU A 60 -9.39 1.82 -2.87
C GLU A 60 -9.99 3.15 -2.42
N ARG A 61 -9.32 4.26 -2.75
CA ARG A 61 -9.74 5.62 -2.38
C ARG A 61 -9.69 6.54 -3.58
N LYS A 62 -10.69 7.39 -3.69
CA LYS A 62 -10.73 8.49 -4.66
C LYS A 62 -10.24 9.77 -3.98
N ILE A 63 -9.36 10.50 -4.65
CA ILE A 63 -8.79 11.76 -4.18
C ILE A 63 -8.83 12.81 -5.29
N TYR A 64 -8.81 14.06 -4.88
CA TYR A 64 -8.88 15.20 -5.79
C TYR A 64 -7.65 16.08 -5.60
N GLY A 65 -7.04 16.48 -6.72
CA GLY A 65 -6.00 17.51 -6.77
C GLY A 65 -6.50 18.69 -7.59
N VAL A 66 -6.23 19.92 -7.15
CA VAL A 66 -6.53 21.11 -7.96
C VAL A 66 -5.34 21.38 -8.88
N GLU A 67 -5.61 21.66 -10.14
CA GLU A 67 -4.59 22.03 -11.12
C GLU A 67 -3.71 23.18 -10.59
N GLY A 68 -2.39 23.02 -10.70
CA GLY A 68 -1.41 23.98 -10.19
C GLY A 68 -1.08 23.84 -8.69
N SER A 69 -1.96 23.21 -7.89
CA SER A 69 -1.72 22.97 -6.46
C SER A 69 -0.77 21.80 -6.21
N SER A 70 -0.29 21.68 -4.96
CA SER A 70 0.45 20.50 -4.52
C SER A 70 -0.49 19.44 -3.95
N THR A 71 -0.25 18.16 -4.25
CA THR A 71 -1.02 17.04 -3.70
C THR A 71 -0.09 15.94 -3.21
N PHE A 72 -0.28 15.50 -1.97
CA PHE A 72 0.50 14.42 -1.36
C PHE A 72 -0.29 13.11 -1.39
N LEU A 73 0.32 12.09 -1.99
CA LEU A 73 -0.23 10.73 -2.07
C LEU A 73 0.41 9.91 -0.94
N GLU A 74 -0.29 9.85 0.19
CA GLU A 74 0.19 9.15 1.38
C GLU A 74 -0.02 7.63 1.27
N CYS A 75 0.99 6.86 1.67
CA CYS A 75 0.90 5.42 1.87
C CYS A 75 1.81 5.00 3.03
N LEU A 76 1.26 4.26 3.98
CA LEU A 76 1.96 3.86 5.21
C LEU A 76 2.08 2.35 5.31
N PRO A 77 3.29 1.78 5.20
CA PRO A 77 3.51 0.37 5.51
C PRO A 77 3.41 0.15 7.02
N LYS A 78 2.94 -1.03 7.42
CA LYS A 78 2.95 -1.42 8.84
C LYS A 78 4.36 -1.78 9.33
N SER A 79 5.20 -2.33 8.46
CA SER A 79 6.61 -2.62 8.77
C SER A 79 7.47 -1.40 8.49
N LEU A 80 8.37 -1.08 9.42
CA LEU A 80 9.37 -0.02 9.27
C LEU A 80 10.51 -0.41 8.33
N GLN A 81 10.67 -1.70 8.03
CA GLN A 81 11.71 -2.20 7.11
C GLN A 81 11.21 -2.28 5.67
N ALA A 82 9.90 -2.16 5.45
CA ALA A 82 9.32 -2.22 4.12
C ALA A 82 9.66 -0.97 3.30
N LYS A 83 10.02 -1.19 2.03
CA LYS A 83 10.21 -0.13 1.04
C LYS A 83 8.92 0.10 0.27
N ILE A 84 8.56 1.36 0.10
CA ILE A 84 7.36 1.74 -0.67
C ILE A 84 7.73 1.88 -2.15
N VAL A 85 6.94 1.24 -3.01
CA VAL A 85 7.02 1.36 -4.47
C VAL A 85 5.68 1.89 -4.99
N TRP A 86 5.74 2.91 -5.83
CA TRP A 86 4.57 3.50 -6.47
C TRP A 86 4.53 3.17 -7.94
N THR A 87 3.34 2.86 -8.40
CA THR A 87 3.08 2.57 -9.80
C THR A 87 1.83 3.31 -10.26
N TYR A 88 1.72 3.55 -11.56
CA TYR A 88 0.74 4.41 -12.18
C TYR A 88 0.15 3.78 -13.45
N GLN A 89 -1.15 4.02 -13.64
CA GLN A 89 -1.90 3.73 -14.87
C GLN A 89 -2.80 4.92 -15.19
N LYS A 90 -2.87 5.32 -16.47
CA LYS A 90 -3.79 6.40 -16.89
C LYS A 90 -5.24 5.93 -16.85
N THR A 91 -5.50 4.76 -17.41
CA THR A 91 -6.78 4.04 -17.36
C THR A 91 -6.56 2.62 -16.82
N ARG A 92 -7.61 1.95 -16.33
CA ARG A 92 -7.49 0.58 -15.80
C ARG A 92 -7.02 -0.46 -16.83
N SER A 93 -7.14 -0.16 -18.13
CA SER A 93 -6.68 -1.00 -19.23
C SER A 93 -5.21 -0.78 -19.57
N ASP A 94 -4.60 0.32 -19.13
CA ASP A 94 -3.21 0.64 -19.47
C ASP A 94 -2.23 -0.24 -18.68
N PRO A 95 -1.04 -0.50 -19.22
CA PRO A 95 0.01 -1.18 -18.46
C PRO A 95 0.42 -0.34 -17.25
N GLN A 96 0.54 -1.01 -16.11
CA GLN A 96 1.06 -0.43 -14.88
C GLN A 96 2.56 -0.15 -15.03
N LYS A 97 2.98 1.08 -14.75
CA LYS A 97 4.38 1.53 -14.84
C LYS A 97 4.82 2.12 -13.51
N GLU A 98 6.10 2.03 -13.18
CA GLU A 98 6.62 2.71 -11.99
C GLU A 98 6.45 4.23 -12.12
N VAL A 99 6.13 4.90 -11.02
CA VAL A 99 6.02 6.36 -11.00
C VAL A 99 7.40 6.97 -11.23
N LEU A 100 7.52 7.74 -12.31
CA LEU A 100 8.75 8.46 -12.62
C LEU A 100 8.88 9.66 -11.68
N LEU A 101 9.97 9.69 -10.93
CA LEU A 101 10.35 10.83 -10.10
C LEU A 101 11.00 11.90 -10.97
N ASP A 102 10.60 13.15 -10.77
CA ASP A 102 11.14 14.30 -11.48
C ASP A 102 11.13 15.56 -10.58
N SER A 103 11.34 16.74 -11.14
CA SER A 103 11.32 17.99 -10.38
C SER A 103 9.95 18.33 -9.78
N ARG A 104 8.86 17.78 -10.33
CA ARG A 104 7.47 17.93 -9.84
C ARG A 104 7.05 16.79 -8.92
N VAL A 105 7.49 15.56 -9.18
CA VAL A 105 7.09 14.35 -8.44
C VAL A 105 8.23 13.89 -7.56
N ILE A 106 8.07 14.07 -6.25
CA ILE A 106 9.13 13.85 -5.28
C ILE A 106 8.76 12.73 -4.33
N ARG A 107 9.71 11.81 -4.12
CA ARG A 107 9.59 10.78 -3.10
C ARG A 107 9.76 11.38 -1.71
N MET A 108 8.80 11.12 -0.84
CA MET A 108 8.87 11.39 0.59
C MET A 108 8.88 10.07 1.36
N GLU A 109 9.15 10.13 2.67
CA GLU A 109 9.22 8.93 3.53
C GLU A 109 7.91 8.12 3.52
N ARG A 110 6.76 8.81 3.45
CA ARG A 110 5.42 8.24 3.61
C ARG A 110 4.57 8.30 2.33
N GLY A 111 5.19 8.50 1.17
CA GLY A 111 4.42 8.69 -0.07
C GLY A 111 5.15 9.44 -1.16
N ILE A 112 4.38 9.99 -2.09
CA ILE A 112 4.89 10.86 -3.16
C ILE A 112 4.17 12.21 -3.16
N LEU A 113 4.92 13.28 -3.36
CA LEU A 113 4.41 14.64 -3.46
C LEU A 113 4.42 15.09 -4.92
N LEU A 114 3.25 15.44 -5.45
CA LEU A 114 3.12 16.17 -6.71
C LEU A 114 3.13 17.66 -6.35
N ARG A 115 4.22 18.37 -6.65
CA ARG A 115 4.38 19.80 -6.34
C ARG A 115 3.41 20.70 -7.11
N SER A 116 3.12 20.36 -8.36
CA SER A 116 2.19 21.08 -9.22
C SER A 116 1.43 20.08 -10.07
N VAL A 117 0.19 19.79 -9.64
CA VAL A 117 -0.69 18.82 -10.27
C VAL A 117 -1.15 19.35 -11.63
N GLN A 118 -1.06 18.51 -12.65
CA GLN A 118 -1.51 18.78 -14.01
C GLN A 118 -2.61 17.79 -14.39
N HIS A 119 -3.47 18.15 -15.33
CA HIS A 119 -4.54 17.26 -15.81
C HIS A 119 -4.02 15.89 -16.30
N LYS A 120 -2.79 15.86 -16.84
CA LYS A 120 -2.14 14.63 -17.27
C LYS A 120 -1.84 13.65 -16.12
N ASP A 121 -1.70 14.15 -14.89
CA ASP A 121 -1.41 13.37 -13.69
C ASP A 121 -2.66 12.62 -13.17
N ALA A 122 -3.87 12.95 -13.66
CA ALA A 122 -5.09 12.20 -13.32
C ALA A 122 -4.97 10.73 -13.73
N GLY A 123 -5.35 9.79 -12.86
CA GLY A 123 -5.26 8.36 -13.13
C GLY A 123 -5.26 7.51 -11.85
N PHE A 124 -4.78 6.28 -11.99
CA PHE A 124 -4.73 5.29 -10.91
C PHE A 124 -3.29 5.13 -10.41
N TYR A 125 -3.11 5.32 -9.10
CA TYR A 125 -1.84 5.15 -8.41
C TYR A 125 -1.93 3.97 -7.44
N TYR A 126 -0.98 3.06 -7.51
CA TYR A 126 -0.94 1.88 -6.67
C TYR A 126 0.32 1.91 -5.80
N CYS A 127 0.10 1.84 -4.50
CA CYS A 127 1.16 1.73 -3.51
C CYS A 127 1.39 0.27 -3.15
N HIS A 128 2.65 -0.15 -3.21
CA HIS A 128 3.10 -1.47 -2.80
C HIS A 128 4.17 -1.34 -1.72
N ALA A 129 4.21 -2.30 -0.81
CA ALA A 129 5.31 -2.48 0.14
C ALA A 129 6.09 -3.73 -0.22
N THR A 130 7.41 -3.57 -0.34
CA THR A 130 8.35 -4.67 -0.56
C THR A 130 9.27 -4.84 0.64
N GLU A 131 9.33 -6.06 1.17
CA GLU A 131 10.14 -6.41 2.32
C GLU A 131 10.69 -7.83 2.11
N HIS A 132 12.02 -7.98 2.18
CA HIS A 132 12.70 -9.26 1.96
C HIS A 132 12.28 -10.02 0.68
N GLY A 133 12.00 -9.30 -0.41
CA GLY A 133 11.61 -9.89 -1.70
C GLY A 133 10.12 -10.21 -1.85
N PHE A 134 9.33 -10.09 -0.77
CA PHE A 134 7.88 -10.18 -0.84
C PHE A 134 7.27 -8.80 -1.09
N THR A 135 6.37 -8.69 -2.06
CA THR A 135 5.66 -7.45 -2.39
C THR A 135 4.16 -7.62 -2.17
N GLN A 136 3.55 -6.65 -1.49
CA GLN A 136 2.10 -6.61 -1.27
C GLN A 136 1.53 -5.22 -1.56
N GLY A 137 0.33 -5.18 -2.14
CA GLY A 137 -0.42 -3.94 -2.33
C GLY A 137 -0.93 -3.39 -0.99
N LEU A 138 -0.76 -2.09 -0.78
CA LEU A 138 -1.21 -1.38 0.43
C LEU A 138 -2.42 -0.48 0.18
N LEU A 139 -2.44 0.20 -0.96
CA LEU A 139 -3.46 1.20 -1.27
C LEU A 139 -3.59 1.42 -2.77
N HIS A 140 -4.82 1.52 -3.25
CA HIS A 140 -5.16 1.98 -4.60
C HIS A 140 -5.77 3.38 -4.51
N LEU A 141 -5.25 4.32 -5.29
CA LEU A 141 -5.71 5.70 -5.36
C LEU A 141 -6.20 6.01 -6.76
N GLN A 142 -7.38 6.63 -6.89
CA GLN A 142 -7.82 7.30 -8.10
C GLN A 142 -7.67 8.81 -7.90
N LEU A 143 -6.72 9.42 -8.61
CA LEU A 143 -6.52 10.87 -8.62
C LEU A 143 -7.34 11.50 -9.73
N GLU A 144 -8.28 12.36 -9.35
CA GLU A 144 -8.97 13.26 -10.26
C GLU A 144 -8.44 14.68 -10.12
N VAL A 145 -8.26 15.36 -11.26
CA VAL A 145 -7.71 16.72 -11.28
C VAL A 145 -8.83 17.69 -11.62
N ILE A 146 -9.10 18.61 -10.69
CA ILE A 146 -10.09 19.68 -10.84
C ILE A 146 -9.38 20.88 -11.48
N HIS A 147 -9.97 21.45 -12.53
CA HIS A 147 -9.45 22.67 -13.15
C HIS A 147 -9.46 23.84 -12.16
N ALA A 148 -8.46 24.72 -12.24
CA ALA A 148 -8.36 25.89 -11.35
C ALA A 148 -9.65 26.74 -11.37
N GLN A 149 -10.19 27.02 -12.56
CA GLN A 149 -11.43 27.79 -12.74
C GLN A 149 -12.66 27.13 -12.08
N GLN A 150 -12.70 25.79 -12.06
CA GLN A 150 -13.79 25.03 -11.42
C GLN A 150 -13.61 24.99 -9.90
N ALA A 151 -12.37 24.96 -9.41
CA ALA A 151 -12.10 25.06 -7.98
C ALA A 151 -12.49 26.43 -7.41
N ASP A 152 -12.24 27.50 -8.16
CA ASP A 152 -12.62 28.87 -7.78
C ASP A 152 -14.14 29.00 -7.62
N SER A 153 -14.94 28.47 -8.56
CA SER A 153 -16.40 28.50 -8.45
C SER A 153 -16.96 27.65 -7.32
N LEU A 154 -16.31 26.53 -6.98
CA LEU A 154 -16.64 25.72 -5.80
C LEU A 154 -16.33 26.44 -4.48
N SER A 155 -15.33 27.33 -4.46
CA SER A 155 -14.97 28.11 -3.28
C SER A 155 -15.89 29.32 -3.04
N LEU A 156 -16.48 29.87 -4.11
CA LEU A 156 -17.34 31.06 -4.10
C LEU A 156 -18.83 30.76 -3.84
N SER A 157 -19.22 29.49 -3.81
CA SER A 157 -20.61 29.04 -3.56
C SER A 157 -20.92 28.79 -2.07
N ARG A 158 -20.11 29.34 -1.17
CA ARG A 158 -20.30 29.30 0.28
C ARG A 158 -20.79 30.63 0.84
#